data_AF-A0A3D5URU2-F1
#
_entry.id   AF-A0A3D5URU2-F1
#
_cell.length_a   1.000
_cell.length_b   1.000
_cell.length_c   1.000
_cell.angle_alpha   90.00
_cell.angle_beta   90.00
_cell.angle_gamma   90.00
#
_symmetry.space_group_name_H-M   'P 1'
#
loop_
_entity.id
_entity.type
_entity.pdbx_description
1 polymer ?
#
loop_
_entity_poly.entity_id
_entity_poly.type
_entity_poly.pdbx_seq_one_letter_code
_entity_poly.pdbx_strand_id
1 'polypeptide(L)'
;MSVRLNDQHGFIAEHEWEAMYSQVFVADKLLKEKRGVGNDFLGWMDYPTSYDKEEYKQIQNTAGFIRKNADALVVIGIGGSY
;
A
#
# COMPACT_ATOMS: atom_id res chain seq x y z
N MET A 1 -8.51 13.73 -3.69
CA MET A 1 -7.81 13.10 -4.83
C MET A 1 -8.62 11.88 -5.22
N SER A 2 -8.97 11.69 -6.48
CA SER A 2 -9.76 10.52 -6.92
C SER A 2 -8.95 9.71 -7.93
N VAL A 3 -9.02 8.39 -7.80
CA VAL A 3 -8.45 7.43 -8.75
C VAL A 3 -9.63 6.77 -9.47
N ARG A 4 -9.54 6.65 -10.80
CA ARG A 4 -10.53 5.96 -11.62
C ARG A 4 -9.82 4.89 -12.45
N LEU A 5 -10.38 3.69 -12.47
CA LEU A 5 -10.03 2.67 -13.45
C LEU A 5 -10.83 2.96 -14.72
N ASN A 6 -10.13 3.06 -15.86
CA ASN A 6 -10.74 3.12 -17.19
C ASN A 6 -10.29 1.89 -17.96
N ASP A 7 -11.24 1.01 -18.26
CA ASP A 7 -11.06 -0.23 -19.00
C ASP A 7 -11.59 -0.14 -20.45
N GLN A 8 -11.86 1.06 -20.97
CA GLN A 8 -12.34 1.27 -22.35
C GLN A 8 -11.41 0.72 -23.45
N HIS A 9 -10.14 0.52 -23.13
CA HIS A 9 -9.16 -0.15 -24.01
C HIS A 9 -8.70 -1.50 -23.44
N GLY A 10 -9.41 -2.01 -22.44
CA GLY A 10 -9.21 -3.33 -21.88
C GLY A 10 -9.71 -4.41 -22.83
N PHE A 11 -9.03 -5.54 -22.84
CA PHE A 11 -9.40 -6.71 -23.64
C PHE A 11 -10.29 -7.68 -22.85
N ILE A 12 -11.08 -7.18 -21.90
CA ILE A 12 -11.91 -7.98 -21.00
C ILE A 12 -13.38 -7.65 -21.27
N ALA A 13 -14.16 -8.66 -21.63
CA ALA A 13 -15.60 -8.52 -21.83
C ALA A 13 -16.35 -8.56 -20.48
N GLU A 14 -17.57 -8.02 -20.44
CA GLU A 14 -18.37 -7.94 -19.20
C GLU A 14 -18.60 -9.30 -18.54
N HIS A 15 -18.94 -10.35 -19.31
CA HIS A 15 -19.14 -11.70 -18.79
C HIS A 15 -17.85 -12.34 -18.24
N GLU A 16 -16.68 -11.90 -18.70
CA GLU A 16 -15.38 -12.36 -18.18
C GLU A 16 -15.12 -11.75 -16.80
N TRP A 17 -15.51 -10.49 -16.57
CA TRP A 17 -15.51 -9.89 -15.23
C TRP A 17 -16.41 -10.65 -14.26
N GLU A 18 -17.62 -10.97 -14.69
CA GLU A 18 -18.58 -11.75 -13.88
C GLU A 18 -18.02 -13.14 -13.53
N ALA A 19 -17.38 -13.81 -14.49
CA ALA A 19 -16.78 -15.12 -14.28
C ALA A 19 -15.64 -15.08 -13.24
N MET A 20 -14.91 -13.97 -13.13
CA MET A 20 -13.83 -13.78 -12.14
C MET A 20 -14.33 -13.47 -10.73
N TYR A 21 -15.58 -13.03 -10.56
CA TYR A 21 -16.09 -12.50 -9.29
C TYR A 21 -15.88 -13.47 -8.11
N SER A 22 -16.17 -14.76 -8.32
CA SER A 22 -16.02 -15.78 -7.26
C SER A 22 -14.60 -15.89 -6.74
N GLN A 23 -13.60 -15.81 -7.62
CA GLN A 23 -12.18 -15.89 -7.27
C GLN A 23 -11.72 -14.61 -6.56
N VAL A 24 -12.14 -13.45 -7.05
CA VAL A 24 -11.83 -12.14 -6.44
C VAL A 24 -12.43 -12.05 -5.04
N PHE A 25 -13.67 -12.51 -4.86
CA PHE A 25 -14.33 -12.52 -3.55
C PHE A 25 -13.58 -13.38 -2.53
N VAL A 26 -13.10 -14.56 -2.95
CA VAL A 26 -12.29 -15.43 -2.07
C VAL A 26 -10.96 -14.77 -1.73
N ALA A 27 -10.29 -14.13 -2.70
CA ALA A 27 -9.04 -13.41 -2.46
C ALA A 27 -9.22 -12.23 -1.49
N ASP A 28 -10.27 -11.43 -1.66
CA ASP A 28 -10.63 -10.33 -0.75
C ASP A 28 -10.86 -10.82 0.68
N LYS A 29 -11.59 -11.93 0.84
CA LYS A 29 -11.78 -12.56 2.16
C LYS A 29 -10.48 -13.04 2.78
N LEU A 30 -9.59 -13.69 2.02
CA LEU A 30 -8.31 -14.14 2.55
C LEU A 30 -7.48 -12.98 3.10
N LEU A 31 -7.44 -11.85 2.39
CA LEU A 31 -6.74 -10.64 2.83
C LEU A 31 -7.36 -10.05 4.10
N LYS A 32 -8.68 -9.82 4.11
CA LYS A 32 -9.40 -9.21 5.24
C LYS A 32 -9.38 -10.07 6.50
N GLU A 33 -9.46 -11.38 6.33
CA GLU A 33 -9.41 -12.34 7.44
C GLU A 33 -7.97 -12.73 7.83
N LYS A 34 -6.95 -12.16 7.14
CA LYS A 34 -5.52 -12.44 7.35
C LYS A 34 -5.21 -13.94 7.33
N ARG A 35 -5.71 -14.64 6.32
CA ARG A 35 -5.50 -16.08 6.09
C ARG A 35 -4.73 -16.33 4.79
N GLY A 36 -4.29 -17.57 4.60
CA GLY A 36 -3.57 -18.00 3.40
C GLY A 36 -2.06 -17.84 3.54
N VAL A 37 -1.35 -18.14 2.45
CA VAL A 37 0.11 -18.10 2.42
C VAL A 37 0.58 -16.64 2.47
N GLY A 38 1.54 -16.34 3.35
CA GLY A 38 2.12 -14.99 3.50
C GLY A 38 1.28 -14.02 4.33
N ASN A 39 0.29 -14.50 5.08
CA ASN A 39 -0.56 -13.68 5.93
C ASN A 39 0.20 -12.92 7.03
N ASP A 40 1.40 -13.37 7.41
CA ASP A 40 2.32 -12.66 8.31
C ASP A 40 2.72 -11.26 7.80
N PHE A 41 2.60 -10.99 6.49
CA PHE A 41 3.05 -9.75 5.85
C PHE A 41 1.91 -8.82 5.41
N LEU A 42 0.71 -8.95 5.99
CA LEU A 42 -0.46 -8.13 5.64
C LEU A 42 -0.60 -6.83 6.46
N GLY A 43 0.46 -6.40 7.17
CA GLY A 43 0.43 -5.18 7.99
C GLY A 43 0.07 -3.91 7.21
N TRP A 44 0.34 -3.88 5.90
CA TRP A 44 0.04 -2.77 5.01
C TRP A 44 -1.47 -2.51 4.80
N MET A 45 -2.33 -3.51 5.03
CA MET A 45 -3.78 -3.39 4.82
C MET A 45 -4.41 -2.33 5.73
N ASP A 46 -4.01 -2.32 7.00
CA ASP A 46 -4.57 -1.44 8.03
C ASP A 46 -3.71 -0.19 8.25
N TYR A 47 -2.44 -0.24 7.82
CA TYR A 47 -1.43 0.80 8.07
C TYR A 47 -1.88 2.23 7.76
N PRO A 48 -2.58 2.53 6.63
CA PRO A 48 -3.05 3.89 6.35
C PRO A 48 -3.94 4.49 7.45
N THR A 49 -4.57 3.66 8.28
CA THR A 49 -5.46 4.08 9.37
C THR A 49 -4.90 3.78 10.76
N SER A 50 -4.01 2.79 10.88
CA SER A 50 -3.48 2.29 12.15
C SER A 50 -1.98 2.51 12.35
N TYR A 51 -1.32 3.33 11.53
CA TYR A 51 0.10 3.67 11.72
C TYR A 51 0.36 4.31 13.09
N ASP A 52 1.60 4.18 13.57
CA ASP A 52 2.02 4.79 14.84
C ASP A 52 2.11 6.32 14.69
N LYS A 53 1.24 7.03 15.39
CA LYS A 53 1.12 8.50 15.34
C LYS A 53 2.27 9.20 16.06
N GLU A 54 2.86 8.58 17.08
CA GLU A 54 4.00 9.15 17.79
C GLU A 54 5.28 8.98 16.95
N GLU A 55 5.48 7.82 16.33
CA GLU A 55 6.56 7.61 15.37
C GLU A 55 6.45 8.60 14.20
N TYR A 56 5.25 8.78 13.63
CA TYR A 56 5.03 9.75 12.55
C TYR A 56 5.42 11.17 12.95
N LYS A 57 5.08 11.60 14.17
CA LYS A 57 5.49 12.91 14.71
C LYS A 57 7.00 13.01 14.87
N GLN A 58 7.67 11.95 15.32
CA GLN A 58 9.13 11.90 15.40
C GLN A 58 9.79 12.01 14.02
N ILE A 59 9.26 11.32 13.01
CA ILE A 59 9.71 11.42 11.62
C ILE A 59 9.62 12.88 11.14
N GLN A 60 8.51 13.57 11.39
CA GLN A 60 8.33 14.97 11.01
C GLN A 60 9.36 15.89 11.69
N ASN A 61 9.63 15.68 12.98
CA ASN A 61 10.61 16.45 13.74
C ASN A 61 12.04 16.24 13.19
N THR A 62 12.42 14.97 12.96
CA THR A 62 13.73 14.60 12.40
C THR A 62 13.91 15.18 11.00
N ALA A 63 12.88 15.10 10.15
CA ALA A 63 12.92 15.72 8.83
C ALA A 63 13.09 17.25 8.91
N GLY A 64 12.46 17.91 9.89
CA GLY A 64 12.66 19.34 10.16
C GLY A 64 14.09 19.67 10.59
N PHE A 65 14.66 18.85 11.47
CA PHE A 65 16.05 18.98 11.90
C PHE A 65 17.02 18.81 10.72
N ILE A 66 16.86 17.77 9.90
CA ILE A 66 17.75 17.52 8.75
C ILE A 66 17.70 18.69 7.77
N ARG A 67 16.51 19.17 7.38
CA ARG A 67 16.36 20.30 6.45
C ARG A 67 17.01 21.59 6.94
N LYS A 68 17.07 21.80 8.27
CA LYS A 68 17.71 22.99 8.86
C LYS A 68 19.24 22.88 8.87
N ASN A 69 19.77 21.67 8.94
CA ASN A 69 21.19 21.43 9.24
C ASN A 69 21.98 20.77 8.09
N ALA A 70 21.34 20.47 6.96
CA ALA A 70 22.00 19.82 5.82
C ALA A 70 21.50 20.39 4.49
N ASP A 71 22.42 20.60 3.55
CA ASP A 71 22.10 21.02 2.18
C ASP A 71 21.52 19.88 1.33
N ALA A 72 21.85 18.63 1.67
CA ALA A 72 21.37 17.44 1.00
C ALA A 72 21.19 16.27 1.98
N LEU A 73 20.23 15.39 1.69
CA LEU A 73 20.05 14.11 2.37
C LEU A 73 20.36 12.98 1.38
N VAL A 74 21.35 12.15 1.70
CA VAL A 74 21.67 10.95 0.92
C VAL A 74 20.98 9.75 1.56
N VAL A 75 20.02 9.16 0.85
CA VAL A 75 19.38 7.91 1.26
C VAL A 75 20.17 6.75 0.66
N ILE A 76 20.66 5.85 1.51
CA ILE A 76 21.37 4.65 1.10
C ILE A 76 20.42 3.46 1.28
N GLY A 77 19.92 2.92 0.17
CA GLY A 77 18.94 1.83 0.17
C GLY A 77 18.97 1.02 -1.11
N ILE A 78 18.31 -0.14 -1.11
CA ILE A 78 18.08 -0.99 -2.28
C ILE A 78 16.71 -1.69 -2.16
N GLY A 79 16.12 -2.11 -3.27
CA GLY A 79 14.84 -2.82 -3.29
C GLY A 79 13.68 -1.93 -2.84
N GLY A 80 12.82 -2.42 -1.95
CA GLY A 80 11.67 -1.66 -1.42
C GLY A 80 12.05 -0.47 -0.52
N SER A 81 13.34 -0.32 -0.19
CA SER A 81 13.88 0.76 0.66
C SER A 81 14.66 1.83 -0.12
N TYR A 82 14.58 1.82 -1.46
CA TYR A 82 15.14 2.82 -2.36
C TYR A 82 14.04 3.46 -3.20
#